data_AF-A0A9W9I8G7-F1
#
_entry.id   AF-A0A9W9I8G7-F1
#
_cell.length_a   1.000
_cell.length_b   1.000
_cell.length_c   1.000
_cell.angle_alpha   90.00
_cell.angle_beta   90.00
_cell.angle_gamma   90.00
#
_symmetry.space_group_name_H-M   'P 1'
#
loop_
_entity.id
_entity.type
_entity.pdbx_description
1 polymer ?
#
loop_
_entity_poly.entity_id
_entity_poly.type
_entity_poly.pdbx_seq_one_letter_code
_entity_poly.pdbx_strand_id
1 'polypeptide(L)'
;MSSPHSGPGSMPGLDADNNPDLDNLTGPRNSPIKRSQPLRDVDWRDGPQALNTGTKFRAAHGQRCGMVAPEDQECRQCGRENGTFASCVVNVVDDELQFGARYIGTTLPDWVLDYARTKNPSFEPSVNREDSPSPEKLRSRPDRAPFNTPSAGCISSSPAPGTVESPFSPYSTGMNSSLAAEWYSSPLDHLELQGNLESMQQIRRELLTARQRVDQDIAWLTAEIQKQTRNTALVDLLTKVMHS
;
A
#
# COMPACT_ATOMS: atom_id res chain seq x y z
N MET A 1 11.60 30.50 -5.82
CA MET A 1 10.97 30.30 -7.14
C MET A 1 9.63 29.64 -6.85
N SER A 2 8.53 30.35 -7.05
CA SER A 2 7.18 29.90 -6.69
C SER A 2 6.56 29.22 -7.90
N SER A 3 6.07 27.97 -7.75
CA SER A 3 5.49 27.19 -8.85
C SER A 3 4.18 27.85 -9.36
N PRO A 4 4.02 28.02 -10.68
CA PRO A 4 2.86 28.67 -11.29
C PRO A 4 1.78 27.64 -11.67
N HIS A 5 1.03 27.11 -10.70
CA HIS A 5 -0.04 26.13 -10.98
C HIS A 5 -1.41 26.48 -10.39
N SER A 6 -1.74 27.77 -10.27
CA SER A 6 -3.09 28.19 -9.88
C SER A 6 -3.95 28.47 -11.12
N GLY A 7 -4.32 27.43 -11.87
CA GLY A 7 -5.41 27.53 -12.84
C GLY A 7 -6.75 27.80 -12.14
N PRO A 8 -7.72 28.47 -12.79
CA PRO A 8 -9.07 28.62 -12.25
C PRO A 8 -9.70 27.22 -12.08
N GLY A 9 -9.78 26.73 -10.85
CA GLY A 9 -10.22 25.37 -10.50
C GLY A 9 -9.25 24.58 -9.62
N SER A 10 -8.01 25.06 -9.42
CA SER A 10 -7.04 24.38 -8.54
C SER A 10 -7.46 24.50 -7.07
N MET A 11 -7.68 23.36 -6.41
CA MET A 11 -7.91 23.34 -4.98
C MET A 11 -6.61 23.65 -4.22
N PRO A 12 -6.64 24.52 -3.18
CA PRO A 12 -5.45 24.87 -2.43
C PRO A 12 -4.76 23.64 -1.84
N GLY A 13 -3.49 23.47 -2.20
CA GLY A 13 -2.63 22.41 -1.71
C GLY A 13 -2.82 21.05 -2.39
N LEU A 14 -3.61 20.98 -3.46
CA LEU A 14 -3.72 19.80 -4.32
C LEU A 14 -3.08 20.07 -5.68
N ASP A 15 -2.53 19.04 -6.30
CA ASP A 15 -2.09 19.02 -7.69
C ASP A 15 -3.27 18.77 -8.65
N ALA A 16 -2.98 18.66 -9.96
CA ALA A 16 -3.98 18.44 -10.99
C ALA A 16 -4.74 17.10 -10.85
N ASP A 17 -4.14 16.13 -10.16
CA ASP A 17 -4.70 14.79 -9.94
C ASP A 17 -5.41 14.68 -8.58
N ASN A 18 -5.64 15.81 -7.90
CA ASN A 18 -6.22 15.89 -6.55
C ASN A 18 -5.40 15.19 -5.46
N ASN A 19 -4.09 15.08 -5.68
CA ASN A 19 -3.12 14.59 -4.72
C ASN A 19 -2.46 15.77 -3.97
N PRO A 20 -1.99 15.58 -2.73
CA PRO A 20 -1.30 16.63 -1.98
C PRO A 20 -0.03 17.11 -2.69
N ASP A 21 0.02 18.41 -2.97
CA ASP A 21 1.21 19.07 -3.51
C ASP A 21 2.29 19.22 -2.41
N LEU A 22 3.29 18.35 -2.45
CA LEU A 22 4.32 18.24 -1.43
C LEU A 22 5.28 19.42 -1.41
N ASP A 23 5.31 20.26 -2.45
CA ASP A 23 6.15 21.45 -2.45
C ASP A 23 5.69 22.44 -1.36
N ASN A 24 4.40 22.43 -1.02
CA ASN A 24 3.82 23.27 0.04
C ASN A 24 4.16 22.81 1.46
N LEU A 25 4.62 21.57 1.64
CA LEU A 25 5.03 21.06 2.96
C LEU A 25 6.42 21.58 3.33
N THR A 26 6.49 22.72 3.98
CA THR A 26 7.76 23.28 4.48
C THR A 26 8.03 22.85 5.93
N GLY A 27 9.30 22.59 6.27
CA GLY A 27 9.74 22.33 7.64
C GLY A 27 10.26 20.91 7.91
N PRO A 28 11.15 20.76 8.92
CA PRO A 28 11.90 19.53 9.16
C PRO A 28 11.04 18.32 9.52
N ARG A 29 9.90 18.54 10.20
CA ARG A 29 8.94 17.48 10.58
C ARG A 29 8.27 16.82 9.37
N ASN A 30 8.32 17.45 8.20
CA ASN A 30 7.74 16.90 6.96
C ASN A 30 8.77 16.15 6.11
N SER A 31 10.05 16.16 6.49
CA SER A 31 11.12 15.47 5.75
C SER A 31 10.90 13.96 5.65
N PRO A 32 10.54 13.24 6.74
CA PRO A 32 10.24 11.81 6.64
C PRO A 32 9.08 11.54 5.68
N ILE A 33 8.03 12.36 5.78
CA ILE A 33 6.83 12.27 4.98
C ILE A 33 7.15 12.45 3.50
N LYS A 34 7.95 13.45 3.12
CA LYS A 34 8.36 13.67 1.71
C LYS A 34 9.20 12.54 1.12
N ARG A 35 9.89 11.76 1.96
CA ARG A 35 10.70 10.62 1.51
C ARG A 35 9.88 9.35 1.31
N SER A 36 8.67 9.28 1.86
CA SER A 36 7.79 8.13 1.68
C SER A 36 7.31 8.08 0.23
N GLN A 37 7.49 6.93 -0.43
CA GLN A 37 7.02 6.72 -1.78
C GLN A 37 5.49 6.55 -1.78
N PRO A 38 4.74 7.31 -2.59
CA PRO A 38 3.30 7.08 -2.73
C PRO A 38 3.06 5.71 -3.36
N LEU A 39 2.20 4.92 -2.72
CA LEU A 39 1.76 3.59 -3.14
C LEU A 39 0.42 3.63 -3.90
N ARG A 40 -0.38 4.69 -3.67
CA ARG A 40 -1.71 4.87 -4.23
C ARG A 40 -2.11 6.34 -4.31
N ASP A 41 -3.22 6.60 -5.00
CA ASP A 41 -3.88 7.91 -4.99
C ASP A 41 -4.73 8.11 -3.73
N VAL A 42 -5.07 9.36 -3.44
CA VAL A 42 -5.97 9.68 -2.32
C VAL A 42 -7.40 9.28 -2.65
N ASP A 43 -7.97 8.41 -1.82
CA ASP A 43 -9.34 7.94 -1.92
C ASP A 43 -10.29 8.81 -1.11
N TRP A 44 -10.61 9.99 -1.64
CA TRP A 44 -11.54 10.91 -1.01
C TRP A 44 -12.94 10.31 -0.85
N ARG A 45 -13.55 10.47 0.33
CA ARG A 45 -14.93 9.98 0.58
C ARG A 45 -15.98 10.87 -0.09
N ASP A 46 -15.89 12.17 0.19
CA ASP A 46 -16.87 13.18 -0.27
C ASP A 46 -16.27 14.09 -1.34
N GLY A 47 -15.30 13.58 -2.10
CA GLY A 47 -14.52 14.32 -3.09
C GLY A 47 -13.34 15.11 -2.48
N PRO A 48 -12.46 15.66 -3.34
CA PRO A 48 -11.25 16.31 -2.89
C PRO A 48 -11.53 17.57 -2.07
N GLN A 49 -10.69 17.81 -1.06
CA GLN A 49 -10.83 18.95 -0.15
C GLN A 49 -9.54 19.76 -0.08
N ALA A 50 -9.68 21.07 0.09
CA ALA A 50 -8.54 21.98 0.26
C ALA A 50 -7.67 21.59 1.47
N LEU A 51 -6.37 21.45 1.23
CA LEU A 51 -5.35 21.11 2.22
C LEU A 51 -4.75 22.35 2.87
N ASN A 52 -5.60 23.19 3.44
CA ASN A 52 -5.21 24.48 4.02
C ASN A 52 -4.44 24.39 5.36
N THR A 53 -4.17 23.19 5.87
CA THR A 53 -3.40 23.00 7.12
C THR A 53 -2.40 21.87 6.97
N GLY A 54 -1.27 21.96 7.68
CA GLY A 54 -0.25 20.91 7.70
C GLY A 54 -0.79 19.55 8.16
N THR A 55 -1.79 19.52 9.04
CA THR A 55 -2.42 18.27 9.49
C THR A 55 -3.19 17.59 8.36
N LYS A 56 -3.99 18.34 7.60
CA LYS A 56 -4.71 17.81 6.43
C LYS A 56 -3.74 17.31 5.37
N PHE A 57 -2.67 18.06 5.11
CA PHE A 57 -1.62 17.64 4.19
C PHE A 57 -0.98 16.32 4.59
N ARG A 58 -0.58 16.17 5.85
CA ARG A 58 0.00 14.92 6.35
C ARG A 58 -1.00 13.77 6.27
N ALA A 59 -2.27 14.02 6.56
CA ALA A 59 -3.31 13.01 6.46
C ALA A 59 -3.50 12.55 5.01
N ALA A 60 -3.60 13.49 4.05
CA ALA A 60 -3.72 13.18 2.62
C ALA A 60 -2.46 12.52 2.05
N HIS A 61 -1.27 12.84 2.57
CA HIS A 61 -0.05 12.15 2.15
C HIS A 61 0.06 10.74 2.75
N GLY A 62 -0.26 10.59 4.04
CA GLY A 62 -0.35 9.29 4.71
C GLY A 62 -1.40 8.40 4.05
N GLN A 63 -2.51 9.00 3.61
CA GLN A 63 -3.23 8.70 2.37
C GLN A 63 -2.63 7.67 1.40
N ARG A 64 -1.66 8.22 0.69
CA ARG A 64 -1.00 7.69 -0.49
C ARG A 64 0.10 6.71 -0.13
N CYS A 65 0.78 6.94 0.98
CA CYS A 65 1.93 6.14 1.39
C CYS A 65 1.56 4.97 2.29
N GLY A 66 0.37 5.03 2.91
CA GLY A 66 -0.07 4.05 3.87
C GLY A 66 -0.68 2.82 3.21
N MET A 67 -0.67 1.73 3.96
CA MET A 67 -1.40 0.51 3.59
C MET A 67 -2.84 0.63 4.05
N VAL A 68 -3.76 0.20 3.19
CA VAL A 68 -5.18 0.11 3.55
C VAL A 68 -5.33 -0.92 4.67
N ALA A 69 -6.02 -0.52 5.74
CA ALA A 69 -6.41 -1.44 6.79
C ALA A 69 -7.48 -2.41 6.26
N PRO A 70 -7.44 -3.69 6.63
CA PRO A 70 -8.55 -4.61 6.38
C PRO A 70 -9.87 -4.06 6.92
N GLU A 71 -11.00 -4.44 6.30
CA GLU A 71 -12.34 -3.92 6.59
C GLU A 71 -12.75 -4.05 8.08
N ASP A 72 -12.24 -5.07 8.77
CA ASP A 72 -12.51 -5.33 10.20
C ASP A 72 -11.53 -4.65 11.15
N GLN A 73 -10.52 -3.93 10.62
CA GLN A 73 -9.41 -3.37 11.37
C GLN A 73 -9.23 -1.86 11.16
N GLU A 74 -10.28 -1.21 10.71
CA GLU A 74 -10.32 0.23 10.59
C GLU A 74 -10.26 0.93 11.95
N CYS A 75 -9.69 2.14 11.98
CA CYS A 75 -9.78 2.96 13.17
C CYS A 75 -11.26 3.34 13.44
N ARG A 76 -11.60 3.56 14.72
CA ARG A 76 -12.97 3.89 15.16
C ARG A 76 -13.61 5.06 14.42
N GLN A 77 -12.83 6.02 13.90
CA GLN A 77 -13.35 7.14 13.12
C GLN A 77 -13.70 6.73 11.70
N CYS A 78 -12.84 5.96 11.03
CA CYS A 78 -13.08 5.45 9.68
C CYS A 78 -14.25 4.48 9.65
N GLY A 79 -14.32 3.53 10.61
CA GLY A 79 -15.44 2.59 10.71
C GLY A 79 -16.77 3.22 11.12
N ARG A 80 -16.77 4.52 11.43
CA ARG A 80 -17.99 5.33 11.64
C ARG A 80 -18.21 6.34 10.52
N GLU A 81 -17.45 6.24 9.44
CA GLU A 81 -17.54 7.11 8.27
C GLU A 81 -17.30 8.60 8.57
N ASN A 82 -16.63 8.92 9.68
CA ASN A 82 -16.38 10.30 10.10
C ASN A 82 -15.05 10.87 9.57
N GLY A 83 -14.45 10.21 8.58
CA GLY A 83 -13.15 10.55 8.01
C GLY A 83 -13.29 11.15 6.61
N THR A 84 -12.33 12.00 6.23
CA THR A 84 -12.24 12.61 4.90
C THR A 84 -11.99 11.60 3.77
N PHE A 85 -11.50 10.41 4.12
CA PHE A 85 -11.08 9.38 3.18
C PHE A 85 -12.00 8.16 3.27
N ALA A 86 -12.12 7.45 2.15
CA ALA A 86 -12.90 6.23 2.04
C ALA A 86 -12.26 5.12 2.87
N SER A 87 -10.95 4.87 2.67
CA SER A 87 -10.24 3.83 3.41
C SER A 87 -9.54 4.35 4.66
N CYS A 88 -9.45 3.48 5.66
CA CYS A 88 -8.50 3.65 6.75
C CYS A 88 -7.10 3.20 6.30
N VAL A 89 -6.07 4.03 6.50
CA VAL A 89 -4.68 3.62 6.24
C VAL A 89 -3.78 3.68 7.45
N VAL A 90 -2.76 2.85 7.39
CA VAL A 90 -1.71 2.72 8.39
C VAL A 90 -0.36 3.04 7.73
N ASN A 91 0.41 3.94 8.35
CA ASN A 91 1.75 4.34 7.90
C ASN A 91 2.79 3.90 8.93
N VAL A 92 3.96 3.46 8.47
CA VAL A 92 5.14 3.24 9.32
C VAL A 92 6.07 4.44 9.12
N VAL A 93 6.28 5.25 10.16
CA VAL A 93 7.16 6.43 10.15
C VAL A 93 8.15 6.28 11.29
N ASP A 94 9.45 6.22 10.98
CA ASP A 94 10.53 6.07 11.96
C ASP A 94 10.30 4.88 12.92
N ASP A 95 9.90 3.73 12.37
CA ASP A 95 9.53 2.52 13.13
C ASP A 95 8.37 2.71 14.13
N GLU A 96 7.61 3.81 14.02
CA GLU A 96 6.33 4.00 14.69
C GLU A 96 5.18 3.95 13.70
N LEU A 97 4.11 3.27 14.09
CA LEU A 97 2.93 3.10 13.27
C LEU A 97 1.89 4.18 13.60
N GLN A 98 1.39 4.82 12.55
CA GLN A 98 0.52 5.98 12.64
C GLN A 98 -0.65 5.85 11.65
N PHE A 99 -1.87 6.06 12.14
CA PHE A 99 -3.06 6.07 11.28
C PHE A 99 -3.11 7.35 10.45
N GLY A 100 -3.27 7.22 9.14
CA GLY A 100 -3.33 8.37 8.22
C GLY A 100 -4.55 9.27 8.46
N ALA A 101 -5.64 8.72 9.00
CA ALA A 101 -6.86 9.47 9.30
C ALA A 101 -6.71 10.41 10.52
N ARG A 102 -5.82 10.09 11.48
CA ARG A 102 -5.47 10.97 12.61
C ARG A 102 -4.21 10.45 13.33
N TYR A 103 -3.28 11.37 13.57
CA TYR A 103 -1.99 11.14 14.26
C TYR A 103 -2.20 10.95 15.78
N ILE A 104 -2.76 9.82 16.22
CA ILE A 104 -2.87 9.50 17.66
C ILE A 104 -2.51 8.05 17.87
N GLY A 105 -1.48 7.82 18.70
CA GLY A 105 -0.92 6.53 19.05
C GLY A 105 -1.91 5.63 19.76
N THR A 106 -2.50 4.71 19.01
CA THR A 106 -3.17 3.53 19.54
C THR A 106 -2.25 2.33 19.39
N THR A 107 -2.45 1.31 20.23
CA THR A 107 -1.82 0.00 20.08
C THR A 107 -2.14 -0.60 18.72
N LEU A 108 -1.17 -1.36 18.20
CA LEU A 108 -1.14 -1.83 16.82
C LEU A 108 -1.96 -3.11 16.68
N PRO A 109 -2.76 -3.25 15.61
CA PRO A 109 -3.37 -4.53 15.29
C PRO A 109 -2.31 -5.56 14.86
N ASP A 110 -2.53 -6.84 15.16
CA ASP A 110 -1.54 -7.91 14.99
C ASP A 110 -1.03 -8.07 13.54
N TRP A 111 -1.88 -7.89 12.52
CA TRP A 111 -1.45 -7.97 11.11
C TRP A 111 -0.47 -6.87 10.72
N VAL A 112 -0.55 -5.70 11.38
CA VAL A 112 0.36 -4.58 11.13
C VAL A 112 1.73 -4.88 11.72
N LEU A 113 1.77 -5.49 12.91
CA LEU A 113 3.00 -5.96 13.54
C LEU A 113 3.66 -7.06 12.72
N ASP A 114 2.86 -7.97 12.16
CA ASP A 114 3.35 -9.02 11.28
C ASP A 114 3.87 -8.44 9.96
N TYR A 115 3.16 -7.49 9.35
CA TYR A 115 3.64 -6.80 8.16
C TYR A 115 4.95 -6.04 8.43
N ALA A 116 5.01 -5.25 9.50
CA ALA A 116 6.21 -4.50 9.89
C ALA A 116 7.40 -5.43 10.11
N ARG A 117 7.22 -6.56 10.82
CA ARG A 117 8.26 -7.59 11.01
C ARG A 117 8.71 -8.24 9.70
N THR A 118 7.80 -8.46 8.75
CA THR A 118 8.20 -9.05 7.45
C THR A 118 9.01 -8.09 6.58
N LYS A 119 8.77 -6.78 6.68
CA LYS A 119 9.47 -5.76 5.87
C LYS A 119 10.71 -5.21 6.55
N ASN A 120 10.72 -5.17 7.88
CA ASN A 120 11.85 -4.77 8.69
C ASN A 120 12.02 -5.78 9.85
N PRO A 121 12.85 -6.83 9.67
CA PRO A 121 13.06 -7.86 10.70
C PRO A 121 13.63 -7.31 12.02
N SER A 122 14.22 -6.11 11.98
CA SER A 122 14.76 -5.41 13.15
C SER A 122 13.74 -4.55 13.87
N PHE A 123 12.49 -4.53 13.41
CA PHE A 123 11.39 -3.82 14.05
C PHE A 123 11.01 -4.50 15.38
N GLU A 124 11.43 -3.89 16.48
CA GLU A 124 10.94 -4.21 17.83
C GLU A 124 9.88 -3.15 18.19
N PRO A 125 8.58 -3.50 18.28
CA PRO A 125 7.58 -2.54 18.73
C PRO A 125 7.97 -2.06 20.13
N SER A 126 8.12 -0.76 20.31
CA SER A 126 8.42 -0.18 21.62
C SER A 126 7.24 -0.42 22.57
N VAL A 127 7.30 -1.49 23.36
CA VAL A 127 6.19 -1.93 24.25
C VAL A 127 6.05 -1.04 25.49
N ASN A 128 6.84 0.02 25.63
CA ASN A 128 6.85 0.86 26.81
C ASN A 128 5.82 2.00 26.71
N ARG A 129 4.55 1.70 27.02
CA ARG A 129 3.58 2.71 27.44
C ARG A 129 2.52 2.11 28.37
N GLU A 130 2.88 1.97 29.64
CA GLU A 130 2.04 1.43 30.73
C GLU A 130 0.84 2.32 31.14
N ASP A 131 0.47 3.36 30.39
CA ASP A 131 -0.63 4.28 30.74
C ASP A 131 -1.91 4.13 29.90
N SER A 132 -2.17 2.94 29.33
CA SER A 132 -3.46 2.67 28.69
C SER A 132 -4.45 2.01 29.67
N PRO A 133 -5.61 2.62 29.95
CA PRO A 133 -6.59 2.04 30.87
C PRO A 133 -7.15 0.71 30.34
N SER A 134 -7.21 -0.29 31.24
CA SER A 134 -7.64 -1.67 30.98
C SER A 134 -8.94 -1.78 30.15
N PRO A 135 -9.05 -2.76 29.22
CA PRO A 135 -10.23 -2.98 28.36
C PRO A 135 -11.53 -3.32 29.12
N GLU A 136 -11.45 -3.65 30.42
CA GLU A 136 -12.60 -4.12 31.20
C GLU A 136 -13.67 -3.04 31.48
N LYS A 137 -13.41 -1.76 31.18
CA LYS A 137 -14.40 -0.68 31.37
C LYS A 137 -15.27 -0.34 30.16
N LEU A 138 -15.15 -1.05 29.04
CA LEU A 138 -15.97 -0.81 27.83
C LEU A 138 -17.24 -1.67 27.71
N ARG A 139 -17.45 -2.62 28.63
CA ARG A 139 -18.68 -3.43 28.70
C ARG A 139 -19.63 -2.94 29.77
N SER A 140 -20.20 -1.75 29.59
CA SER A 140 -21.47 -1.38 30.23
C SER A 140 -21.95 -0.02 29.72
N ARG A 141 -22.68 -0.01 28.61
CA ARG A 141 -23.73 1.01 28.41
C ARG A 141 -24.87 0.47 27.53
N PRO A 142 -26.12 0.85 27.84
CA PRO A 142 -27.31 0.11 27.48
C PRO A 142 -27.81 0.44 26.06
N ASP A 143 -28.60 -0.50 25.56
CA ASP A 143 -29.39 -0.46 24.34
C ASP A 143 -29.95 0.92 24.03
N ARG A 144 -29.63 1.42 22.83
CA ARG A 144 -30.28 2.58 22.24
C ARG A 144 -31.07 2.14 21.01
N ALA A 145 -32.37 2.40 21.11
CA ALA A 145 -33.47 2.04 20.21
C ALA A 145 -33.23 2.30 18.70
N PRO A 146 -33.96 1.58 17.83
CA PRO A 146 -33.80 1.65 16.38
C PRO A 146 -34.40 2.94 15.83
N PHE A 147 -33.62 3.67 15.03
CA PHE A 147 -34.12 4.76 14.21
C PHE A 147 -34.42 4.23 12.80
N ASN A 148 -35.71 4.17 12.48
CA ASN A 148 -36.24 4.02 11.12
C ASN A 148 -36.08 5.33 10.35
N THR A 149 -35.56 5.29 9.13
CA THR A 149 -35.90 6.20 8.00
C THR A 149 -35.29 5.68 6.68
N PRO A 150 -35.76 6.09 5.49
CA PRO A 150 -36.33 5.16 4.51
C PRO A 150 -35.47 4.91 3.28
N SER A 151 -35.78 3.77 2.66
CA SER A 151 -35.40 3.30 1.33
C SER A 151 -35.73 4.30 0.21
N ALA A 152 -34.73 4.65 -0.60
CA ALA A 152 -34.82 5.14 -1.98
C ALA A 152 -33.38 5.12 -2.55
N GLY A 153 -33.06 4.64 -3.74
CA GLY A 153 -33.78 3.94 -4.79
C GLY A 153 -32.72 3.25 -5.65
N CYS A 154 -33.12 2.16 -6.30
CA CYS A 154 -32.25 1.39 -7.19
C CYS A 154 -31.82 2.24 -8.40
N ILE A 155 -30.52 2.26 -8.70
CA ILE A 155 -30.04 2.66 -10.02
C ILE A 155 -29.26 1.49 -10.59
N SER A 156 -29.89 0.86 -11.57
CA SER A 156 -29.32 -0.15 -12.44
C SER A 156 -28.37 0.54 -13.42
N SER A 157 -27.19 -0.02 -13.68
CA SER A 157 -26.36 0.34 -14.82
C SER A 157 -25.69 -0.90 -15.37
N SER A 158 -26.04 -1.21 -16.62
CA SER A 158 -25.54 -2.31 -17.44
C SER A 158 -24.07 -2.10 -17.83
N PRO A 159 -23.35 -3.19 -18.19
CA PRO A 159 -21.94 -3.14 -18.56
C PRO A 159 -21.74 -2.66 -20.01
N ALA A 160 -20.76 -1.80 -20.22
CA ALA A 160 -20.25 -1.48 -21.55
C ALA A 160 -19.02 -2.37 -21.86
N PRO A 161 -18.90 -2.90 -23.09
CA PRO A 161 -17.77 -3.72 -23.51
C PRO A 161 -16.64 -2.81 -24.02
N GLY A 162 -15.42 -3.06 -23.56
CA GLY A 162 -14.25 -2.28 -23.97
C GLY A 162 -12.96 -2.91 -23.45
N THR A 163 -12.58 -4.05 -24.01
CA THR A 163 -11.26 -4.66 -23.82
C THR A 163 -10.23 -3.73 -24.45
N VAL A 164 -9.47 -3.03 -23.61
CA VAL A 164 -8.26 -2.31 -24.03
C VAL A 164 -7.08 -3.22 -23.73
N GLU A 165 -6.46 -3.75 -24.78
CA GLU A 165 -5.23 -4.53 -24.68
C GLU A 165 -4.08 -3.63 -24.19
N SER A 166 -3.43 -4.06 -23.10
CA SER A 166 -2.26 -3.39 -22.55
C SER A 166 -1.00 -3.80 -23.33
N PRO A 167 -0.23 -2.86 -23.90
CA PRO A 167 0.90 -3.19 -24.80
C PRO A 167 2.23 -3.48 -24.07
N PHE A 168 2.23 -3.78 -22.78
CA PHE A 168 3.46 -4.12 -22.05
C PHE A 168 3.47 -5.58 -21.60
N SER A 169 3.83 -6.48 -22.53
CA SER A 169 4.27 -7.82 -22.20
C SER A 169 5.77 -7.95 -22.53
N PRO A 170 6.68 -7.86 -21.54
CA PRO A 170 8.11 -7.99 -21.75
C PRO A 170 8.52 -9.47 -21.70
N TYR A 171 7.93 -10.31 -22.55
CA TYR A 171 8.40 -11.68 -22.73
C TYR A 171 8.96 -11.83 -24.14
N SER A 172 10.21 -11.38 -24.26
CA SER A 172 11.01 -11.59 -25.45
C SER A 172 11.40 -13.08 -25.53
N THR A 173 10.77 -13.78 -26.47
CA THR A 173 11.38 -14.76 -27.37
C THR A 173 12.51 -15.62 -26.78
N GLY A 174 12.18 -16.77 -26.19
CA GLY A 174 13.18 -17.81 -25.96
C GLY A 174 12.82 -18.91 -24.97
N MET A 175 11.96 -18.64 -23.98
CA MET A 175 11.45 -19.69 -23.10
C MET A 175 10.12 -20.21 -23.62
N ASN A 176 10.04 -21.53 -23.77
CA ASN A 176 8.85 -22.25 -24.21
C ASN A 176 7.64 -21.78 -23.39
N SER A 177 6.69 -21.05 -24.00
CA SER A 177 5.58 -20.39 -23.30
C SER A 177 4.74 -21.37 -22.46
N SER A 178 4.77 -22.67 -22.81
CA SER A 178 4.14 -23.74 -22.03
C SER A 178 4.83 -24.03 -20.70
N LEU A 179 6.16 -23.85 -20.59
CA LEU A 179 6.90 -24.03 -19.34
C LEU A 179 6.68 -22.85 -18.39
N ALA A 180 6.63 -21.61 -18.88
CA ALA A 180 6.40 -20.46 -18.01
C ALA A 180 5.02 -20.51 -17.32
N ALA A 181 3.98 -20.96 -18.02
CA ALA A 181 2.64 -21.06 -17.46
C ALA A 181 2.56 -22.10 -16.32
N GLU A 182 3.19 -23.26 -16.48
CA GLU A 182 3.17 -24.33 -15.48
C GLU A 182 4.01 -23.97 -14.24
N TRP A 183 5.02 -23.11 -14.40
CA TRP A 183 5.95 -22.73 -13.34
C TRP A 183 5.49 -21.53 -12.50
N TYR A 184 4.63 -20.67 -13.05
CA TYR A 184 4.09 -19.48 -12.37
C TYR A 184 2.58 -19.53 -12.10
N SER A 185 1.96 -20.71 -12.24
CA SER A 185 0.59 -20.91 -11.77
C SER A 185 0.56 -20.78 -10.25
N SER A 186 -0.18 -19.79 -9.74
CA SER A 186 -0.34 -19.63 -8.30
C SER A 186 -1.15 -20.81 -7.78
N PRO A 187 -0.79 -21.43 -6.66
CA PRO A 187 -1.65 -22.40 -5.98
C PRO A 187 -3.06 -21.86 -5.73
N LEU A 188 -3.19 -20.53 -5.63
CA LEU A 188 -4.46 -19.84 -5.43
C LEU A 188 -5.36 -19.83 -6.68
N ASP A 189 -4.81 -20.03 -7.88
CA ASP A 189 -5.57 -19.96 -9.13
C ASP A 189 -6.47 -21.18 -9.35
N HIS A 190 -6.24 -22.27 -8.62
CA HIS A 190 -6.95 -23.54 -8.77
C HIS A 190 -7.69 -23.99 -7.51
N LEU A 191 -7.57 -23.27 -6.40
CA LEU A 191 -8.14 -23.68 -5.12
C LEU A 191 -9.45 -22.93 -4.84
N GLU A 192 -10.56 -23.64 -4.97
CA GLU A 192 -11.77 -23.28 -4.24
C GLU A 192 -11.46 -23.39 -2.75
N LEU A 193 -11.41 -22.24 -2.06
CA LEU A 193 -11.23 -22.12 -0.62
C LEU A 193 -12.42 -22.74 0.12
N GLN A 194 -12.50 -24.07 0.13
CA GLN A 194 -13.30 -24.77 1.11
C GLN A 194 -12.68 -24.47 2.47
N GLY A 195 -13.45 -23.89 3.38
CA GLY A 195 -13.01 -23.40 4.71
C GLY A 195 -12.50 -24.47 5.69
N ASN A 196 -11.93 -25.57 5.19
CA ASN A 196 -11.27 -26.60 5.98
C ASN A 196 -9.85 -26.12 6.36
N LEU A 197 -9.51 -26.27 7.65
CA LEU A 197 -8.21 -25.95 8.21
C LEU A 197 -7.07 -26.69 7.50
N GLU A 198 -7.27 -27.94 7.10
CA GLU A 198 -6.27 -28.72 6.39
C GLU A 198 -5.94 -28.14 5.02
N SER A 199 -6.97 -27.67 4.28
CA SER A 199 -6.79 -27.00 2.99
C SER A 199 -6.00 -25.70 3.14
N MET A 200 -6.29 -24.91 4.18
CA MET A 200 -5.53 -23.67 4.47
C MET A 200 -4.07 -23.96 4.83
N GLN A 201 -3.80 -25.03 5.57
CA GLN A 201 -2.42 -25.44 5.89
C GLN A 201 -1.67 -25.94 4.65
N GLN A 202 -2.36 -26.63 3.73
CA GLN A 202 -1.79 -27.04 2.45
C GLN A 202 -1.44 -25.82 1.58
N ILE A 203 -2.38 -24.88 1.42
CA ILE A 203 -2.15 -23.61 0.69
C ILE A 203 -0.94 -22.87 1.25
N ARG A 204 -0.84 -22.77 2.58
CA ARG A 204 0.30 -22.11 3.23
C ARG A 204 1.63 -22.78 2.88
N ARG A 205 1.70 -24.11 2.86
CA ARG A 205 2.92 -24.84 2.49
C ARG A 205 3.29 -24.63 1.02
N GLU A 206 2.30 -24.63 0.14
CA GLU A 206 2.50 -24.40 -1.29
C GLU A 206 2.97 -22.97 -1.57
N LEU A 207 2.38 -21.96 -0.92
CA LEU A 207 2.83 -20.56 -1.02
C LEU A 207 4.26 -20.37 -0.50
N LEU A 208 4.64 -21.02 0.60
CA LEU A 208 6.02 -20.97 1.10
C LEU A 208 7.00 -21.59 0.12
N THR A 209 6.60 -22.69 -0.53
CA THR A 209 7.42 -23.37 -1.55
C THR A 209 7.56 -22.48 -2.79
N ALA A 210 6.48 -21.87 -3.26
CA ALA A 210 6.49 -20.95 -4.39
C ALA A 210 7.40 -19.73 -4.10
N ARG A 211 7.27 -19.14 -2.90
CA ARG A 211 8.14 -18.05 -2.46
C ARG A 211 9.62 -18.43 -2.50
N GLN A 212 9.98 -19.60 -1.95
CA GLN A 212 11.38 -20.05 -1.94
C GLN A 212 11.95 -20.20 -3.36
N ARG A 213 11.14 -20.62 -4.33
CA ARG A 213 11.54 -20.70 -5.74
C ARG A 213 11.77 -19.31 -6.34
N VAL A 214 10.84 -18.37 -6.11
CA VAL A 214 11.00 -16.98 -6.56
C VAL A 214 12.28 -16.35 -5.99
N ASP A 215 12.57 -16.60 -4.71
CA ASP A 215 13.81 -16.11 -4.08
C ASP A 215 15.07 -16.70 -4.75
N GLN A 216 15.04 -17.99 -5.13
CA GLN A 216 16.13 -18.63 -5.88
C GLN A 216 16.30 -18.05 -7.28
N ASP A 217 15.20 -17.82 -8.01
CA ASP A 217 15.21 -17.22 -9.34
C ASP A 217 15.77 -15.79 -9.30
N ILE A 218 15.36 -14.98 -8.32
CA ILE A 218 15.90 -13.63 -8.12
C ILE A 218 17.41 -13.68 -7.88
N ALA A 219 17.88 -14.60 -7.03
CA ALA A 219 19.31 -14.76 -6.75
C ALA A 219 20.09 -15.16 -8.02
N TRP A 220 19.55 -16.09 -8.81
CA TRP A 220 20.14 -16.52 -10.07
C TRP A 220 20.19 -15.39 -11.11
N LEU A 221 19.08 -14.67 -11.32
CA LEU A 221 19.01 -13.52 -12.23
C LEU A 221 19.99 -12.43 -11.84
N THR A 222 20.10 -12.13 -10.54
CA THR A 222 21.05 -11.14 -10.01
C THR A 222 22.49 -11.54 -10.33
N ALA A 223 22.84 -12.82 -10.17
CA ALA A 223 24.17 -13.33 -10.51
C ALA A 223 24.46 -13.23 -12.02
N GLU A 224 23.50 -13.54 -12.88
CA GLU A 224 23.68 -13.47 -14.33
C GLU A 224 23.81 -12.01 -14.81
N ILE A 225 23.04 -11.07 -14.25
CA ILE A 225 23.17 -9.63 -14.53
C ILE A 225 24.56 -9.12 -14.15
N GLN A 226 25.07 -9.50 -12.97
CA GLN A 226 26.42 -9.12 -12.55
C GLN A 226 27.50 -9.65 -13.50
N LYS A 227 27.35 -10.89 -13.96
CA LYS A 227 28.25 -11.51 -14.95
C LYS A 227 28.21 -10.77 -16.29
N GLN A 228 27.03 -10.43 -16.80
CA GLN A 228 26.89 -9.63 -18.04
C GLN A 228 27.50 -8.24 -17.89
N THR A 229 27.31 -7.60 -16.73
CA THR A 229 27.90 -6.29 -16.43
C THR A 229 29.43 -6.34 -16.49
N ARG A 230 30.05 -7.37 -15.91
CA ARG A 230 31.51 -7.59 -15.99
C ARG A 230 31.98 -7.82 -17.42
N ASN A 231 31.28 -8.65 -18.18
CA ASN A 231 31.62 -8.92 -19.58
C ASN A 231 31.56 -7.63 -20.42
N THR A 232 30.54 -6.79 -20.21
CA THR A 232 30.39 -5.51 -20.90
C THR A 232 31.55 -4.58 -20.58
N ALA A 233 31.92 -4.46 -19.29
CA ALA A 233 33.08 -3.65 -18.88
C ALA A 233 34.40 -4.13 -19.49
N LEU A 234 34.58 -5.44 -19.66
CA LEU A 234 35.76 -6.01 -20.34
C LEU A 234 35.80 -5.66 -21.83
N VAL A 235 34.67 -5.75 -22.52
CA VAL A 235 34.55 -5.38 -23.94
C VAL A 235 34.87 -3.89 -24.13
N ASP A 236 34.36 -3.02 -23.26
CA ASP A 236 34.65 -1.59 -23.32
C ASP A 236 36.15 -1.29 -23.12
N LEU A 237 36.80 -2.01 -22.19
CA LEU A 237 38.23 -1.86 -21.93
C LEU A 237 39.08 -2.32 -23.12
N LEU A 238 38.74 -3.48 -23.72
CA LEU A 238 39.41 -3.97 -24.93
C LEU A 238 39.24 -3.01 -26.10
N THR A 239 38.04 -2.44 -26.27
CA THR A 239 37.76 -1.45 -27.31
C THR A 239 38.61 -0.20 -27.13
N LYS A 240 38.77 0.30 -25.90
CA LYS A 240 39.65 1.46 -25.62
C LYS A 240 41.13 1.17 -25.96
N VAL A 241 41.62 -0.03 -25.62
CA VAL A 241 43.00 -0.43 -25.92
C VAL A 241 43.24 -0.52 -27.43
N MET A 242 42.28 -1.03 -28.21
CA MET A 242 42.42 -1.16 -29.66
C MET A 242 42.43 0.18 -30.42
N HIS A 243 41.86 1.24 -29.84
CA HIS A 243 41.81 2.58 -30.46
C HIS A 243 42.90 3.53 -29.93
N SER A 244 43.77 3.06 -29.04
CA SER A 244 44.94 3.80 -28.54
C SER A 244 46.19 3.40 -29.31
#